data_AF-A0A2D7FPY8-F1
#
_entry.id   AF-A0A2D7FPY8-F1
#
_cell.length_a   1.000
_cell.length_b   1.000
_cell.length_c   1.000
_cell.angle_alpha   90.00
_cell.angle_beta   90.00
_cell.angle_gamma   90.00
#
_symmetry.space_group_name_H-M   'P 1'
#
loop_
_entity.id
_entity.type
_entity.pdbx_description
1 polymer ?
#
loop_
_entity_poly.entity_id
_entity_poly.type
_entity_poly.pdbx_seq_one_letter_code
_entity_poly.pdbx_strand_id
1 'polypeptide(L)'
;MSDTPTKKFNKPWLPIRIRKLIGLVLMLALIVFYAMIVMTVAVTTSVPENGLIEFFYYLVTGVAWVVPAAAIIYWMQRPDEAE
;
A
#
# COMPACT_ATOMS: atom_id res chain seq x y z
N MET A 1 45.70 -22.68 -10.40
CA MET A 1 45.07 -21.86 -9.35
C MET A 1 44.11 -20.91 -10.07
N SER A 2 42.88 -21.35 -10.34
CA SER A 2 41.88 -20.53 -11.05
C SER A 2 41.01 -19.83 -10.01
N ASP A 3 41.15 -18.52 -9.91
CA ASP A 3 40.35 -17.68 -9.03
C ASP A 3 38.86 -17.79 -9.39
N THR A 4 38.09 -18.38 -8.48
CA THR A 4 36.63 -18.49 -8.58
C THR A 4 36.03 -17.09 -8.42
N PRO A 5 35.22 -16.59 -9.37
CA PRO A 5 34.51 -15.33 -9.18
C PRO A 5 33.47 -15.52 -8.07
N THR A 6 33.79 -15.02 -6.88
CA THR A 6 32.90 -14.99 -5.73
C THR A 6 31.73 -14.07 -6.06
N LYS A 7 30.60 -14.68 -6.44
CA LYS A 7 29.33 -13.99 -6.67
C LYS A 7 28.91 -13.32 -5.38
N LYS A 8 29.13 -12.00 -5.26
CA LYS A 8 28.69 -11.20 -4.12
C LYS A 8 27.18 -11.31 -4.02
N PHE A 9 26.71 -12.10 -3.05
CA PHE A 9 25.32 -12.13 -2.64
C PHE A 9 24.94 -10.74 -2.12
N ASN A 10 24.21 -9.97 -2.92
CA ASN A 10 23.61 -8.72 -2.49
C ASN A 10 22.52 -9.05 -1.48
N LYS A 11 22.84 -8.94 -0.18
CA LYS A 11 21.82 -8.90 0.88
C LYS A 11 20.77 -7.86 0.51
N PRO A 12 19.46 -8.14 0.67
CA PRO A 12 18.45 -7.11 0.50
C PRO A 12 18.77 -5.95 1.43
N TRP A 13 18.84 -4.74 0.87
CA TRP A 13 19.37 -3.52 1.50
C TRP A 13 18.72 -3.13 2.84
N LEU A 14 17.56 -3.71 3.18
CA LEU A 14 16.81 -3.39 4.39
C LEU A 14 16.39 -4.66 5.14
N PRO A 15 16.72 -4.80 6.44
CA PRO A 15 16.25 -5.89 7.29
C PRO A 15 14.72 -5.98 7.33
N ILE A 16 14.16 -7.18 7.41
CA ILE A 16 12.71 -7.44 7.52
C ILE A 16 12.00 -6.58 8.58
N ARG A 17 12.67 -6.30 9.71
CA ARG A 17 12.12 -5.46 10.80
C ARG A 17 11.89 -4.01 10.36
N ILE A 18 12.79 -3.45 9.55
CA ILE A 18 12.65 -2.07 9.03
C ILE A 18 11.57 -2.02 7.96
N ARG A 19 11.47 -3.06 7.12
CA ARG A 19 10.39 -3.19 6.12
C ARG A 19 9.00 -3.18 6.77
N LYS A 20 8.86 -3.79 7.96
CA LYS A 20 7.64 -3.72 8.78
C LYS A 20 7.32 -2.33 9.32
N LEU A 21 8.33 -1.60 9.78
CA LEU A 21 8.15 -0.22 10.25
C LEU A 21 7.75 0.72 9.10
N ILE A 22 8.43 0.62 7.96
CA ILE A 22 8.11 1.42 6.77
C ILE A 22 6.72 1.06 6.23
N GLY A 23 6.39 -0.23 6.18
CA GLY A 23 5.06 -0.70 5.77
C GLY A 23 3.96 -0.10 6.63
N LEU A 24 4.14 -0.04 7.95
CA LEU A 24 3.19 0.61 8.86
C LEU A 24 3.06 2.11 8.58
N VAL A 25 4.17 2.83 8.43
CA VAL A 25 4.15 4.28 8.14
C VAL A 25 3.50 4.57 6.79
N LEU A 26 3.82 3.79 5.76
CA LEU A 26 3.20 3.90 4.43
C LEU A 26 1.70 3.63 4.50
N MET A 27 1.27 2.64 5.29
CA MET A 27 -0.14 2.33 5.46
C MET A 27 -0.89 3.51 6.11
N LEU A 28 -0.31 4.12 7.15
CA LEU A 28 -0.87 5.31 7.79
C LEU A 28 -0.93 6.50 6.84
N ALA A 29 0.16 6.79 6.14
CA ALA A 29 0.21 7.87 5.16
C ALA A 29 -0.84 7.66 4.08
N LEU A 30 -0.96 6.44 3.55
CA LEU A 30 -1.95 6.08 2.55
C LEU A 30 -3.36 6.36 3.06
N ILE A 31 -3.71 5.93 4.28
CA ILE A 31 -5.04 6.18 4.86
C ILE A 31 -5.33 7.67 4.98
N VAL A 32 -4.35 8.48 5.44
CA VAL A 32 -4.53 9.93 5.59
C VAL A 32 -4.75 10.61 4.23
N PHE A 33 -3.88 10.35 3.26
CA PHE A 33 -4.02 10.91 1.91
C PHE A 33 -5.31 10.44 1.24
N TYR A 34 -5.66 9.17 1.41
CA TYR A 34 -6.88 8.60 0.87
C TYR A 34 -8.13 9.24 1.46
N ALA A 35 -8.18 9.40 2.79
CA ALA A 35 -9.30 10.04 3.47
C ALA A 35 -9.48 11.50 3.01
N MET A 36 -8.38 12.25 2.81
CA MET A 36 -8.46 13.60 2.24
C MET A 36 -9.08 13.58 0.83
N ILE A 37 -8.61 12.70 -0.06
CA ILE A 37 -9.15 12.61 -1.42
C ILE A 37 -10.63 12.24 -1.38
N VAL A 38 -11.03 11.22 -0.60
CA VAL A 38 -12.42 10.79 -0.49
C VAL A 38 -13.32 11.89 0.06
N MET A 39 -12.87 12.62 1.08
CA MET A 39 -13.60 13.77 1.63
C MET A 39 -13.75 14.88 0.59
N THR A 40 -12.67 15.22 -0.13
CA THR A 40 -12.72 16.24 -1.18
C THR A 40 -13.70 15.83 -2.28
N VAL A 41 -13.62 14.59 -2.76
CA VAL A 41 -14.51 14.08 -3.81
C VAL A 41 -15.96 13.97 -3.33
N ALA A 42 -16.20 13.60 -2.07
CA ALA A 42 -17.54 13.54 -1.49
C ALA A 42 -18.19 14.93 -1.43
N VAL A 43 -17.42 15.95 -1.00
CA VAL A 43 -17.90 17.33 -0.92
C VAL A 43 -18.14 17.93 -2.31
N THR A 44 -17.24 17.71 -3.27
CA THR A 44 -17.39 18.25 -4.64
C THR A 44 -18.47 17.56 -5.45
N THR A 45 -18.74 16.28 -5.19
CA THR A 45 -19.75 15.53 -5.96
C THR A 45 -21.17 16.04 -5.70
N SER A 46 -21.45 16.73 -4.58
CA SER A 46 -22.77 17.33 -4.27
C SER A 46 -23.92 16.50 -4.83
N VAL A 47 -23.99 15.22 -4.42
CA VAL A 47 -24.86 14.22 -5.04
C VAL A 47 -26.32 14.73 -4.97
N PRO A 48 -26.95 15.07 -6.10
CA PRO A 48 -28.33 15.54 -6.09
C PRO A 48 -29.23 14.34 -5.82
N GLU A 49 -29.89 14.25 -4.64
CA GLU A 49 -30.94 13.31 -4.15
C GLU A 49 -30.95 11.82 -4.64
N ASN A 50 -29.92 11.38 -5.33
CA ASN A 50 -29.86 10.13 -6.07
C ASN A 50 -29.11 9.12 -5.21
N GLY A 51 -29.82 8.50 -4.26
CA GLY A 51 -29.23 7.54 -3.31
C GLY A 51 -28.48 6.37 -3.96
N LEU A 52 -28.75 6.06 -5.24
CA LEU A 52 -27.99 5.07 -6.01
C LEU A 52 -26.53 5.49 -6.22
N ILE A 53 -26.28 6.77 -6.55
CA ILE A 53 -24.94 7.29 -6.81
C ILE A 53 -24.14 7.33 -5.51
N GLU A 54 -24.78 7.75 -4.42
CA GLU A 54 -24.18 7.75 -3.09
C GLU A 54 -23.76 6.33 -2.66
N PHE A 55 -24.62 5.32 -2.90
CA PHE A 55 -24.31 3.93 -2.63
C PHE A 55 -23.09 3.44 -3.41
N PHE A 56 -23.06 3.65 -4.73
CA PHE A 56 -21.91 3.24 -5.54
C PHE A 56 -20.65 4.02 -5.19
N TYR A 57 -20.78 5.30 -4.83
CA TYR A 57 -19.65 6.11 -4.39
C TYR A 57 -18.98 5.51 -3.17
N TYR A 58 -19.74 5.23 -2.10
CA TYR A 58 -19.19 4.59 -0.89
C TYR A 58 -18.71 3.17 -1.14
N LEU A 59 -19.36 2.40 -2.01
CA LEU A 59 -18.91 1.05 -2.38
C LEU A 59 -17.53 1.11 -3.05
N VAL A 60 -17.37 1.97 -4.06
CA VAL A 60 -16.12 2.09 -4.82
C VAL A 60 -15.02 2.70 -3.96
N THR A 61 -15.30 3.78 -3.21
CA THR A 61 -14.30 4.36 -2.29
C THR A 61 -14.01 3.45 -1.10
N GLY A 62 -14.93 2.60 -0.66
CA GLY A 62 -14.67 1.58 0.36
C GLY A 62 -13.73 0.47 -0.13
N VAL A 63 -13.79 0.12 -1.42
CA VAL A 63 -12.99 -0.98 -1.99
C VAL A 63 -11.70 -0.49 -2.65
N ALA A 64 -11.66 0.74 -3.17
CA ALA A 64 -10.52 1.25 -3.95
C ALA A 64 -9.20 1.26 -3.17
N TRP A 65 -9.23 1.46 -1.85
CA TRP A 65 -8.02 1.45 -1.02
C TRP A 65 -7.50 0.04 -0.66
N VAL A 66 -8.31 -1.02 -0.88
CA VAL A 66 -7.93 -2.41 -0.58
C VAL A 66 -6.76 -2.86 -1.43
N VAL A 67 -6.74 -2.49 -2.72
CA VAL A 67 -5.66 -2.86 -3.65
C VAL A 67 -4.31 -2.27 -3.21
N PRO A 68 -4.19 -0.94 -2.94
CA PRO A 68 -2.99 -0.37 -2.38
C PRO A 68 -2.58 -0.96 -1.03
N ALA A 69 -3.53 -1.17 -0.12
CA ALA A 69 -3.25 -1.75 1.19
C ALA A 69 -2.70 -3.17 1.08
N ALA A 70 -3.29 -4.00 0.21
CA ALA A 70 -2.82 -5.36 -0.06
C ALA A 70 -1.42 -5.36 -0.65
N ALA A 71 -1.09 -4.44 -1.57
CA ALA A 71 0.25 -4.32 -2.14
C ALA A 71 1.31 -3.98 -1.07
N ILE A 72 1.01 -3.05 -0.16
CA ILE A 72 1.91 -2.68 0.95
C ILE A 72 2.08 -3.87 1.91
N ILE A 73 0.99 -4.53 2.29
CA ILE A 73 1.02 -5.68 3.21
C ILE A 73 1.81 -6.83 2.59
N TYR A 74 1.56 -7.15 1.31
CA TYR A 74 2.28 -8.20 0.59
C TYR A 74 3.79 -7.91 0.56
N TRP A 75 4.18 -6.67 0.27
CA TRP A 75 5.58 -6.26 0.29
C TRP A 75 6.20 -6.35 1.69
N MET A 76 5.47 -5.96 2.72
CA MET A 76 5.91 -6.04 4.11
C MET A 76 6.06 -7.49 4.61
N GLN A 77 5.16 -8.36 4.19
CA GLN A 77 5.14 -9.77 4.58
C GLN A 77 6.11 -10.63 3.76
N ARG A 78 6.63 -10.12 2.63
CA ARG A 78 7.58 -10.84 1.78
C ARG A 78 8.77 -11.30 2.63
N PRO A 79 8.94 -12.63 2.83
CA PRO A 79 10.08 -13.17 3.56
C PRO A 79 11.36 -12.73 2.85
N ASP A 80 12.39 -12.39 3.62
CA ASP A 80 13.73 -12.36 3.06
C ASP A 80 14.02 -13.78 2.58
N GLU A 81 14.21 -13.94 1.27
CA GLU A 81 14.55 -15.21 0.65
C GLU A 81 15.63 -15.84 1.52
N ALA A 82 15.25 -16.95 2.15
CA ALA A 82 16.15 -17.71 2.98
C ALA A 82 17.33 -18.12 2.10
N GLU A 83 18.51 -17.81 2.61
CA GLU A 83 19.78 -18.52 2.42
C GLU A 83 19.76 -19.69 1.41
#